data_AF-A0A521FTM7-F1
#
_entry.id   AF-A0A521FTM7-F1
#
_cell.length_a   1.000
_cell.length_b   1.000
_cell.length_c   1.000
_cell.angle_alpha   90.00
_cell.angle_beta   90.00
_cell.angle_gamma   90.00
#
_symmetry.space_group_name_H-M   'P 1'
#
loop_
_entity.id
_entity.type
_entity.pdbx_description
1 polymer ?
#
loop_
_entity_poly.entity_id
_entity_poly.type
_entity_poly.pdbx_seq_one_letter_code
_entity_poly.pdbx_strand_id
1 'polypeptide(L)' 'QGRICEEGAPEDLFTDPSEDRTREFLAATLDGNPA' A
#
# COMPACT_ATOMS: atom_id res chain seq x y z
N GLN A 1 -12.62 -11.05 1.13
CA GLN A 1 -12.82 -11.64 -0.21
C GLN A 1 -11.49 -11.54 -0.95
N GLY A 2 -11.01 -12.62 -1.58
CA GLY A 2 -9.77 -12.58 -2.36
C GLY A 2 -9.99 -11.78 -3.64
N ARG A 3 -9.49 -10.55 -3.68
CA ARG A 3 -9.50 -9.68 -4.86
C ARG A 3 -8.27 -8.78 -4.84
N ILE A 4 -7.80 -8.39 -6.03
CA ILE A 4 -6.86 -7.28 -6.15
C ILE A 4 -7.62 -6.03 -5.71
N CYS A 5 -7.09 -5.34 -4.70
CA CYS A 5 -7.70 -4.12 -4.17
C CYS A 5 -7.15 -2.90 -4.90
N GLU A 6 -5.87 -2.93 -5.30
CA GLU A 6 -5.21 -1.86 -6.04
C GLU A 6 -4.06 -2.45 -6.88
N GLU A 7 -3.80 -1.86 -8.04
CA GLU A 7 -2.67 -2.17 -8.93
C GLU A 7 -2.19 -0.88 -9.62
N GLY A 8 -0.89 -0.80 -9.93
CA GLY A 8 -0.30 0.40 -10.52
C GLY A 8 1.21 0.32 -10.59
N ALA A 9 1.83 1.42 -11.05
CA ALA A 9 3.27 1.55 -10.99
C ALA A 9 3.73 1.57 -9.51
N PRO A 10 4.93 1.05 -9.20
CA PRO A 10 5.46 1.12 -7.84
C PRO A 10 5.47 2.55 -7.28
N GLU A 11 5.83 3.53 -8.11
CA GLU A 11 5.89 4.94 -7.72
C GLU A 11 4.52 5.43 -7.23
N ASP A 12 3.43 5.05 -7.90
CA ASP A 12 2.07 5.44 -7.51
C ASP A 12 1.65 4.73 -6.22
N LEU A 13 1.83 3.40 -6.15
CA LEU A 13 1.39 2.58 -5.02
C LEU A 13 2.11 2.92 -3.70
N PHE A 14 3.41 3.23 -3.75
CA PHE A 14 4.20 3.49 -2.55
C PHE A 14 4.28 4.97 -2.17
N THR A 15 3.78 5.89 -3.02
CA THR A 15 3.82 7.34 -2.75
C THR A 15 2.43 7.94 -2.54
N ASP A 16 1.45 7.58 -3.39
CA ASP A 16 0.07 8.11 -3.34
C ASP A 16 -0.96 7.01 -3.65
N PRO A 17 -1.01 5.93 -2.82
CA PRO A 17 -2.01 4.88 -3.00
C PRO A 17 -3.41 5.44 -2.83
N SER A 18 -4.34 5.03 -3.70
CA SER A 18 -5.70 5.55 -3.81
C SER A 18 -6.71 4.86 -2.90
N GLU A 19 -6.48 3.59 -2.53
CA GLU A 19 -7.39 2.81 -1.68
C GLU A 19 -7.00 2.90 -0.20
N ASP A 20 -7.99 3.10 0.68
CA ASP A 20 -7.78 3.15 2.14
C ASP A 20 -7.11 1.89 2.67
N ARG A 21 -7.50 0.73 2.13
CA ARG A 21 -6.90 -0.55 2.51
C ARG A 21 -5.40 -0.63 2.19
N THR A 22 -4.98 -0.08 1.05
CA THR A 22 -3.57 -0.07 0.65
C THR A 22 -2.78 0.84 1.57
N ARG A 23 -3.32 2.03 1.90
CA ARG A 23 -2.74 2.97 2.88
C ARG A 23 -2.51 2.29 4.24
N GLU A 24 -3.54 1.64 4.79
CA GLU A 24 -3.45 0.94 6.08
C GLU A 24 -2.41 -0.20 6.05
N PHE A 25 -2.38 -0.98 4.97
CA PHE A 25 -1.43 -2.08 4.81
C PHE A 25 0.02 -1.60 4.73
N LEU A 26 0.28 -0.56 3.94
CA LEU A 26 1.62 0.00 3.78
C LEU A 26 2.12 0.63 5.07
N ALA A 27 1.28 1.39 5.78
CA ALA A 27 1.62 1.95 7.09
C ALA A 27 2.03 0.85 8.08
N ALA A 28 1.23 -0.22 8.19
CA ALA A 28 1.53 -1.34 9.09
C ALA A 28 2.82 -2.11 8.73
N THR A 29 3.20 -2.11 7.44
CA THR A 29 4.35 -2.88 6.94
C THR A 29 5.65 -2.08 6.96
N LEU A 30 5.58 -0.77 6.68
CA LEU A 30 6.74 0.09 6.50
C LEU A 30 7.12 0.85 7.79
N ASP A 31 6.16 1.26 8.62
CA ASP A 31 6.45 2.06 9.83
C ASP A 31 7.13 1.23 10.94
N GLY A 32 7.03 -0.11 10.87
CA GLY A 32 7.61 -1.04 11.84
C GLY A 32 8.97 -1.63 11.43
N ASN A 33 9.48 -1.32 10.24
CA ASN A 33 10.68 -1.96 9.69
C ASN A 33 11.66 -0.89 9.21
N PRO A 34 12.68 -0.51 10.01
CA PRO A 34 13.74 0.35 9.51
C PRO A 34 14.52 -0.43 8.45
N ALA A 35 14.43 0.02 7.21
CA ALA A 35 15.30 -0.47 6.12
C ALA A 35 16.78 -0.21 6.45
#